data_AF-A0A945BWR4-F1
#
_entry.id   AF-A0A945BWR4-F1
#
_cell.length_a   1.000
_cell.length_b   1.000
_cell.length_c   1.000
_cell.angle_alpha   90.00
_cell.angle_beta   90.00
_cell.angle_gamma   90.00
#
_symmetry.space_group_name_H-M   'P 1'
#
loop_
_entity.id
_entity.type
_entity.pdbx_description
1 polymer ?
#
loop_
_entity_poly.entity_id
_entity_poly.type
_entity_poly.pdbx_seq_one_letter_code
_entity_poly.pdbx_strand_id
1 'polypeptide(L)'
;MQTKNPLKNQDLIDQFHRDGYIFLEKALTEPQLLAVNNQLLSWVDESKLHTESFGKIKDGRPRFDVDTKSHSADTPALRRITSPAEISDSCLDVVKDNNALDLVADIFGPNIKHWTNKLNLKLPSSGTEVKFHQDFPFEPHSNEDIMTVLFFLDDVTLENGP
;
A
#
# COMPACT_ATOMS: atom_id res chain seq x y z
N MET A 1 14.61 -9.41 23.85
CA MET A 1 13.29 -8.76 24.02
C MET A 1 13.52 -7.36 24.55
N GLN A 2 13.51 -6.34 23.67
CA GLN A 2 13.39 -4.96 24.14
C GLN A 2 11.91 -4.69 24.37
N THR A 3 11.54 -4.34 25.59
CA THR A 3 10.18 -3.94 25.96
C THR A 3 9.84 -2.63 25.24
N LYS A 4 8.93 -2.68 24.26
CA LYS A 4 8.37 -1.50 23.58
C LYS A 4 7.69 -0.62 24.64
N ASN A 5 8.10 0.64 24.74
CA ASN A 5 7.68 1.57 25.78
C ASN A 5 6.46 2.37 25.27
N PRO A 6 5.25 2.20 25.84
CA PRO A 6 3.99 2.78 25.32
C PRO A 6 3.90 4.32 25.39
N LEU A 7 4.87 4.99 26.01
CA LEU A 7 4.92 6.45 26.15
C LEU A 7 5.44 7.19 24.89
N LYS A 8 5.87 6.48 23.84
CA LYS A 8 6.73 7.09 22.80
C LYS A 8 5.98 7.85 21.70
N ASN A 9 4.65 7.71 21.60
CA ASN A 9 3.89 8.14 20.42
C ASN A 9 2.75 9.14 20.71
N GLN A 10 2.63 9.68 21.93
CA GLN A 10 1.48 10.54 22.27
C GLN A 10 1.31 11.73 21.32
N ASP A 11 2.41 12.37 20.92
CA ASP A 11 2.37 13.50 19.98
C ASP A 11 1.79 13.11 18.61
N LEU A 12 2.10 11.90 18.13
CA LEU A 12 1.57 11.37 16.86
C LEU A 12 0.10 11.01 17.00
N ILE A 13 -0.30 10.39 18.12
CA ILE A 13 -1.70 10.07 18.41
C ILE A 13 -2.54 11.35 18.45
N ASP A 14 -2.05 12.37 19.17
CA ASP A 14 -2.74 13.65 19.25
C ASP A 14 -2.77 14.35 17.88
N GLN A 15 -1.73 14.23 17.06
CA GLN A 15 -1.72 14.73 15.69
C GLN A 15 -2.80 14.06 14.84
N PHE A 16 -2.92 12.73 14.90
CA PHE A 16 -3.95 12.01 14.16
C PHE A 16 -5.35 12.49 14.51
N HIS A 17 -5.66 12.64 15.80
CA HIS A 17 -6.96 13.09 16.24
C HIS A 17 -7.27 14.54 15.85
N ARG A 18 -6.25 15.41 15.73
CA ARG A 18 -6.43 16.80 15.30
C ARG A 18 -6.53 16.95 13.78
N ASP A 19 -5.66 16.28 13.05
CA ASP A 19 -5.39 16.57 11.64
C ASP A 19 -5.92 15.47 10.69
N GLY A 20 -6.25 14.30 11.21
CA GLY A 20 -6.74 13.15 10.45
C GLY A 20 -5.66 12.36 9.69
N TYR A 21 -4.38 12.72 9.84
CA TYR A 21 -3.25 12.01 9.23
C TYR A 21 -1.97 12.14 10.06
N ILE A 22 -1.03 11.23 9.81
CA ILE A 22 0.33 11.23 10.36
C ILE A 22 1.31 10.87 9.24
N PHE A 23 2.53 11.40 9.32
CA PHE A 23 3.67 10.89 8.56
C PHE A 23 4.63 10.16 9.51
N LEU A 24 4.95 8.89 9.22
CA LEU A 24 5.83 8.07 10.03
C LEU A 24 7.03 7.59 9.20
N GLU A 25 8.22 8.07 9.55
CA GLU A 25 9.45 7.58 8.96
C GLU A 25 9.77 6.16 9.43
N LYS A 26 10.42 5.37 8.57
CA LYS A 26 10.83 3.98 8.87
C LYS A 26 9.66 3.11 9.34
N ALA A 27 8.48 3.34 8.75
CA ALA A 27 7.29 2.53 8.97
C ALA A 27 7.51 1.06 8.58
N LEU A 28 8.33 0.81 7.56
CA LEU A 28 8.87 -0.50 7.21
C LEU A 28 10.35 -0.59 7.59
N THR A 29 10.81 -1.79 7.92
CA THR A 29 12.25 -2.06 8.02
C THR A 29 12.90 -2.13 6.62
N GLU A 30 14.20 -1.89 6.53
CA GLU A 30 14.93 -1.98 5.25
C GLU A 30 14.77 -3.37 4.57
N PRO A 31 14.84 -4.51 5.30
CA PRO A 31 14.62 -5.82 4.68
C PRO A 31 13.20 -6.00 4.13
N GLN A 32 12.19 -5.48 4.83
CA GLN A 32 10.79 -5.54 4.38
C GLN A 32 10.59 -4.74 3.10
N LEU A 33 11.07 -3.50 3.09
CA LEU A 33 11.01 -2.63 1.92
C LEU A 33 11.70 -3.28 0.72
N LEU A 34 12.91 -3.82 0.92
CA LEU A 34 13.64 -4.52 -0.14
C LEU A 34 12.89 -5.76 -0.65
N ALA A 35 12.30 -6.56 0.23
CA ALA A 35 11.58 -7.76 -0.15
C ALA A 35 10.31 -7.46 -0.96
N VAL A 36 9.56 -6.40 -0.59
CA VAL A 36 8.40 -5.95 -1.36
C VAL A 36 8.83 -5.38 -2.71
N ASN A 37 9.90 -4.59 -2.77
CA ASN A 37 10.42 -4.04 -4.02
C ASN A 37 10.91 -5.13 -4.98
N ASN A 38 11.63 -6.15 -4.48
CA ASN A 38 12.06 -7.28 -5.31
C ASN A 38 10.86 -8.06 -5.87
N GLN A 39 9.82 -8.28 -5.03
CA GLN A 39 8.59 -8.91 -5.49
C GLN A 39 7.89 -8.05 -6.56
N LEU A 40 7.78 -6.75 -6.33
CA LEU A 40 7.19 -5.82 -7.29
C LEU A 40 7.91 -5.84 -8.64
N LEU A 41 9.25 -5.82 -8.64
CA LEU A 41 10.06 -5.91 -9.85
C LEU A 41 9.78 -7.22 -10.61
N SER A 42 9.65 -8.35 -9.92
CA SER A 42 9.29 -9.61 -10.57
C SER A 42 7.93 -9.57 -11.26
N TRP A 43 6.93 -8.87 -10.67
CA TRP A 43 5.62 -8.71 -11.29
C TRP A 43 5.64 -7.72 -12.46
N VAL A 44 6.49 -6.69 -12.39
CA VAL A 44 6.75 -5.80 -13.52
C VAL A 44 7.38 -6.59 -14.68
N ASP A 45 8.34 -7.47 -14.40
CA ASP A 45 8.93 -8.33 -15.43
C ASP A 45 7.94 -9.36 -15.99
N GLU A 46 7.13 -10.00 -15.14
CA GLU A 46 6.06 -10.89 -15.58
C GLU A 46 5.05 -10.17 -16.47
N SER A 47 4.71 -8.91 -16.15
CA SER A 47 3.74 -8.14 -16.92
C SER A 47 4.14 -7.97 -18.39
N LYS A 48 5.45 -8.00 -18.72
CA LYS A 48 5.95 -7.93 -20.10
C LYS A 48 5.46 -9.08 -20.99
N LEU A 49 5.00 -10.18 -20.40
CA LEU A 49 4.43 -11.34 -21.12
C LEU A 49 2.95 -11.13 -21.47
N HIS A 50 2.35 -10.01 -21.07
CA HIS A 50 0.94 -9.72 -21.21
C HIS A 50 0.73 -8.40 -21.97
N THR A 51 -0.34 -8.33 -22.76
CA THR A 51 -0.75 -7.10 -23.47
C THR A 51 -1.98 -6.45 -22.82
N GLU A 52 -2.61 -7.12 -21.86
CA GLU A 52 -3.81 -6.70 -21.15
C GLU A 52 -3.73 -7.11 -19.67
N SER A 53 -4.62 -6.55 -18.84
CA SER A 53 -4.67 -6.86 -17.42
C SER A 53 -4.91 -8.35 -17.18
N PHE A 54 -4.16 -8.95 -16.26
CA PHE A 54 -4.04 -10.40 -16.13
C PHE A 54 -4.11 -10.87 -14.67
N GLY A 55 -4.10 -12.20 -14.49
CA GLY A 55 -4.41 -12.84 -13.21
C GLY A 55 -5.86 -12.59 -12.79
N LYS A 56 -6.33 -13.27 -11.75
CA LYS A 56 -7.68 -13.06 -11.21
C LYS A 56 -7.67 -13.05 -9.69
N ILE A 57 -8.42 -12.14 -9.09
CA ILE A 57 -8.84 -12.25 -7.69
C ILE A 57 -10.11 -13.09 -7.60
N LYS A 58 -10.54 -13.40 -6.36
CA LYS A 58 -11.67 -14.32 -6.10
C LYS A 58 -12.98 -13.90 -6.78
N ASP A 59 -13.21 -12.61 -6.98
CA ASP A 59 -14.41 -12.08 -7.65
C ASP A 59 -14.30 -12.01 -9.19
N GLY A 60 -13.18 -12.50 -9.75
CA GLY A 60 -12.95 -12.59 -11.19
C GLY A 60 -12.32 -11.36 -11.83
N ARG A 61 -12.18 -10.24 -11.11
CA ARG A 61 -11.47 -9.06 -11.64
C ARG A 61 -9.98 -9.33 -11.84
N PRO A 62 -9.31 -8.63 -12.77
CA PRO A 62 -7.88 -8.74 -12.95
C PRO A 62 -7.12 -8.45 -11.66
N ARG A 63 -6.11 -9.27 -11.38
CA ARG A 63 -5.22 -9.04 -10.22
C ARG A 63 -4.17 -7.98 -10.55
N PHE A 64 -3.57 -8.11 -11.73
CA PHE A 64 -2.55 -7.23 -12.26
C PHE A 64 -3.19 -6.33 -13.32
N ASP A 65 -3.30 -5.06 -13.00
CA ASP A 65 -3.89 -4.06 -13.88
C ASP A 65 -2.79 -3.29 -14.61
N VAL A 66 -2.79 -3.35 -15.94
CA VAL A 66 -1.83 -2.63 -16.80
C VAL A 66 -2.52 -1.45 -17.48
N ASP A 67 -1.73 -0.49 -17.96
CA ASP A 67 -2.25 0.55 -18.85
C ASP A 67 -2.43 0.00 -20.27
N THR A 68 -3.69 -0.26 -20.65
CA THR A 68 -4.03 -0.75 -22.00
C THR A 68 -3.58 0.15 -23.15
N LYS A 69 -3.20 1.41 -22.91
CA LYS A 69 -2.73 2.32 -23.96
C LYS A 69 -1.22 2.31 -24.16
N SER A 70 -0.46 2.14 -23.07
CA SER A 70 0.99 2.32 -23.07
C SER A 70 1.78 1.05 -22.76
N HIS A 71 1.13 0.01 -22.23
CA HIS A 71 1.78 -1.22 -21.82
C HIS A 71 2.30 -2.03 -23.01
N SER A 72 3.58 -2.40 -22.94
CA SER A 72 4.20 -3.40 -23.81
C SER A 72 5.37 -4.08 -23.09
N ALA A 73 5.93 -5.13 -23.71
CA ALA A 73 7.13 -5.77 -23.18
C ALA A 73 8.33 -4.80 -23.06
N ASP A 74 8.45 -3.87 -24.01
CA ASP A 74 9.53 -2.86 -24.04
C ASP A 74 9.23 -1.66 -23.13
N THR A 75 7.96 -1.42 -22.83
CA THR A 75 7.49 -0.33 -21.96
C THR A 75 6.46 -0.87 -20.96
N PRO A 76 6.90 -1.61 -19.92
CA PRO A 76 5.99 -2.24 -18.98
C PRO A 76 5.27 -1.16 -18.15
N ALA A 77 3.97 -1.03 -18.41
CA ALA A 77 3.08 -0.10 -17.71
C ALA A 77 2.13 -0.81 -16.72
N LEU A 78 2.66 -1.57 -15.76
CA LEU A 78 1.86 -2.15 -14.67
C LEU A 78 1.42 -1.02 -13.72
N ARG A 79 0.11 -0.86 -13.49
CA ARG A 79 -0.46 0.25 -12.70
C ARG A 79 -0.86 -0.17 -11.29
N ARG A 80 -1.39 -1.37 -11.13
CA ARG A 80 -1.88 -1.85 -9.84
C ARG A 80 -1.80 -3.36 -9.68
N ILE A 81 -1.53 -3.80 -8.46
CA ILE A 81 -1.68 -5.18 -8.02
C ILE A 81 -2.72 -5.21 -6.91
N THR A 82 -3.81 -5.96 -7.10
CA THR A 82 -4.91 -6.09 -6.14
C THR A 82 -4.66 -7.26 -5.19
N SER A 83 -4.89 -7.05 -3.90
CA SER A 83 -4.70 -8.05 -2.84
C SER A 83 -3.33 -8.76 -2.88
N PRO A 84 -2.19 -8.05 -2.98
CA PRO A 84 -0.86 -8.66 -3.15
C PRO A 84 -0.47 -9.59 -1.99
N ALA A 85 -0.97 -9.37 -0.77
CA ALA A 85 -0.70 -10.26 0.37
C ALA A 85 -1.34 -11.66 0.24
N GLU A 86 -2.26 -11.86 -0.72
CA GLU A 86 -2.79 -13.20 -1.01
C GLU A 86 -1.83 -14.06 -1.82
N ILE A 87 -0.85 -13.46 -2.49
CA ILE A 87 0.04 -14.13 -3.46
C ILE A 87 1.53 -13.89 -3.20
N SER A 88 1.87 -13.12 -2.17
CA SER A 88 3.26 -12.82 -1.81
C SER A 88 3.43 -12.85 -0.29
N ASP A 89 4.35 -13.70 0.15
CA ASP A 89 4.77 -13.75 1.56
C ASP A 89 5.44 -12.46 2.01
N SER A 90 6.17 -11.73 1.13
CA SER A 90 6.78 -10.45 1.49
C SER A 90 5.74 -9.35 1.72
N CYS A 91 4.68 -9.33 0.90
CA CYS A 91 3.56 -8.42 1.13
C CYS A 91 2.73 -8.81 2.36
N LEU A 92 2.57 -10.11 2.61
CA LEU A 92 1.86 -10.61 3.79
C LEU A 92 2.63 -10.32 5.09
N ASP A 93 3.96 -10.41 5.07
CA ASP A 93 4.83 -10.03 6.18
C ASP A 93 4.61 -8.57 6.57
N VAL A 94 4.68 -7.66 5.59
CA VAL A 94 4.42 -6.23 5.81
C VAL A 94 3.01 -5.97 6.37
N VAL A 95 1.98 -6.66 5.89
CA VAL A 95 0.62 -6.51 6.42
C VAL A 95 0.51 -6.94 7.89
N LYS A 96 1.28 -7.96 8.29
CA LYS A 96 1.18 -8.59 9.62
C LYS A 96 2.05 -7.93 10.68
N ASP A 97 3.20 -7.40 10.31
CA ASP A 97 4.17 -6.86 11.27
C ASP A 97 4.94 -5.68 10.66
N ASN A 98 4.69 -4.47 11.16
CA ASN A 98 5.42 -3.27 10.76
C ASN A 98 5.27 -2.18 11.83
N ASN A 99 6.13 -1.17 11.80
CA ASN A 99 6.13 -0.11 12.82
C ASN A 99 4.90 0.81 12.73
N ALA A 100 4.26 0.93 11.55
CA ALA A 100 3.01 1.68 11.44
C ALA A 100 1.85 0.92 12.11
N LEU A 101 1.81 -0.41 12.03
CA LEU A 101 0.80 -1.23 12.70
C LEU A 101 0.86 -1.11 14.22
N ASP A 102 2.06 -0.98 14.80
CA ASP A 102 2.21 -0.64 16.22
C ASP A 102 1.51 0.69 16.55
N LEU A 103 1.72 1.73 15.73
CA LEU A 103 1.09 3.03 15.91
C LEU A 103 -0.43 2.97 15.71
N VAL A 104 -0.93 2.19 14.73
CA VAL A 104 -2.38 1.96 14.58
C VAL A 104 -2.95 1.29 15.83
N ALA A 105 -2.22 0.34 16.43
CA ALA A 105 -2.63 -0.31 17.67
C ALA A 105 -2.59 0.63 18.87
N ASP A 106 -1.66 1.57 18.91
CA ASP A 106 -1.64 2.64 19.93
C ASP A 106 -2.84 3.59 19.79
N ILE A 107 -3.31 3.85 18.56
CA ILE A 107 -4.44 4.76 18.26
C ILE A 107 -5.80 4.10 18.52
N PHE A 108 -6.05 2.91 17.96
CA PHE A 108 -7.38 2.27 18.02
C PHE A 108 -7.47 1.10 19.01
N GLY A 109 -6.35 0.68 19.58
CA GLY A 109 -6.24 -0.52 20.39
C GLY A 109 -5.85 -1.76 19.59
N PRO A 110 -5.62 -2.89 20.28
CA PRO A 110 -4.92 -4.05 19.70
C PRO A 110 -5.79 -4.93 18.78
N ASN A 111 -7.12 -4.74 18.77
CA ASN A 111 -8.06 -5.58 18.03
C ASN A 111 -8.25 -5.08 16.59
N ILE A 112 -7.17 -5.13 15.81
CA ILE A 112 -7.14 -4.63 14.43
C ILE A 112 -7.44 -5.77 13.45
N LYS A 113 -8.24 -5.47 12.44
CA LYS A 113 -8.50 -6.34 11.30
C LYS A 113 -7.93 -5.71 10.03
N HIS A 114 -7.08 -6.44 9.33
CA HIS A 114 -6.74 -6.10 7.95
C HIS A 114 -7.96 -6.29 7.03
N TRP A 115 -8.31 -5.24 6.28
CA TRP A 115 -9.45 -5.26 5.36
C TRP A 115 -9.01 -5.54 3.92
N THR A 116 -8.26 -4.62 3.29
CA THR A 116 -7.74 -4.78 1.93
C THR A 116 -6.34 -4.19 1.80
N ASN A 117 -5.60 -4.63 0.79
CA ASN A 117 -4.36 -4.01 0.37
C ASN A 117 -4.22 -3.98 -1.16
N LYS A 118 -3.38 -3.07 -1.64
CA LYS A 118 -3.09 -2.87 -3.06
C LYS A 118 -1.71 -2.24 -3.20
N LEU A 119 -0.98 -2.60 -4.26
CA LEU A 119 0.18 -1.83 -4.72
C LEU A 119 -0.25 -0.96 -5.88
N ASN A 120 0.13 0.31 -5.88
CA ASN A 120 -0.10 1.24 -6.99
C ASN A 120 1.26 1.74 -7.49
N LEU A 121 1.43 1.76 -8.81
CA LEU A 121 2.62 2.31 -9.45
C LEU A 121 2.20 3.55 -10.24
N LYS A 122 2.82 4.69 -9.92
CA LYS A 122 2.65 5.94 -10.66
C LYS A 122 3.82 6.07 -11.64
N LEU A 123 3.69 5.40 -12.79
CA LEU A 123 4.76 5.43 -13.80
C LEU A 123 4.84 6.81 -14.48
N PRO A 124 6.05 7.26 -14.86
CA PRO A 124 6.20 8.49 -15.63
C PRO A 124 5.30 8.49 -16.87
N SER A 125 4.66 9.63 -17.15
CA SER A 125 3.75 9.80 -18.29
C SER A 125 2.47 8.95 -18.29
N SER A 126 2.18 8.19 -17.22
CA SER A 126 1.00 7.33 -17.14
C SER A 126 -0.34 8.08 -16.98
N GLY A 127 -0.32 9.42 -16.94
CA GLY A 127 -1.51 10.29 -16.88
C GLY A 127 -2.50 9.99 -15.76
N THR A 128 -2.11 9.14 -14.79
CA THR A 128 -3.01 8.59 -13.78
C THR A 128 -3.15 9.62 -12.68
N GLU A 129 -4.26 10.37 -12.71
CA GLU A 129 -4.64 11.34 -11.70
C GLU A 129 -5.59 10.71 -10.67
N VAL A 130 -5.28 10.85 -9.39
CA VAL A 130 -6.20 10.51 -8.30
C VAL A 130 -6.91 11.79 -7.86
N LYS A 131 -8.21 11.87 -8.11
CA LYS A 131 -9.03 13.01 -7.70
C LYS A 131 -9.27 12.98 -6.19
N PHE A 132 -9.54 14.15 -5.61
CA PHE A 132 -9.98 14.26 -4.22
C PHE A 132 -11.19 13.35 -3.94
N HIS A 133 -11.07 12.53 -2.90
CA HIS A 133 -12.14 11.66 -2.41
C HIS A 133 -11.87 11.28 -0.95
N GLN A 134 -12.86 10.64 -0.34
CA GLN A 134 -12.72 9.91 0.93
C GLN A 134 -12.86 8.42 0.64
N ASP A 135 -12.13 7.57 1.35
CA ASP A 135 -12.21 6.10 1.18
C ASP A 135 -13.52 5.54 1.76
N PHE A 136 -13.98 6.08 2.90
CA PHE A 136 -15.12 5.54 3.66
C PHE A 136 -16.42 5.35 2.83
N PRO A 137 -16.82 6.28 1.94
CA PRO A 137 -17.98 6.06 1.06
C PRO A 137 -17.86 4.88 0.09
N PHE A 138 -16.64 4.45 -0.26
CA PHE A 138 -16.38 3.30 -1.13
C PHE A 138 -16.26 1.99 -0.37
N GLU A 139 -15.98 2.07 0.93
CA GLU A 139 -15.83 0.95 1.83
C GLU A 139 -16.74 1.17 3.05
N PRO A 140 -18.07 1.02 2.88
CA PRO A 140 -19.01 1.33 3.96
C PRO A 140 -18.81 0.37 5.13
N HIS A 141 -18.43 0.93 6.27
CA HIS A 141 -18.28 0.22 7.54
C HIS A 141 -19.27 0.79 8.57
N SER A 142 -19.62 -0.02 9.57
CA SER A 142 -20.44 0.41 10.70
C SER A 142 -19.62 1.06 11.83
N ASN A 143 -18.29 1.03 11.72
CA ASN A 143 -17.35 1.69 12.62
C ASN A 143 -16.45 2.63 11.78
N GLU A 144 -16.14 3.80 12.33
CA GLU A 144 -15.29 4.83 11.73
C GLU A 144 -13.81 4.72 12.18
N ASP A 145 -13.48 3.80 13.09
CA ASP A 145 -12.09 3.46 13.47
C ASP A 145 -11.39 2.68 12.34
N ILE A 146 -11.19 3.34 11.21
CA ILE A 146 -10.53 2.82 10.02
C ILE A 146 -9.36 3.74 9.63
N MET A 147 -8.27 3.14 9.16
CA MET A 147 -7.10 3.88 8.68
C MET A 147 -6.53 3.21 7.44
N THR A 148 -6.30 4.00 6.41
CA THR A 148 -5.45 3.62 5.27
C THR A 148 -4.00 3.92 5.62
N VAL A 149 -3.15 2.91 5.60
CA VAL A 149 -1.69 3.06 5.75
C VAL A 149 -1.04 3.01 4.37
N LEU A 150 -0.45 4.12 3.95
CA LEU A 150 0.26 4.24 2.67
C LEU A 150 1.76 4.15 2.90
N PHE A 151 2.38 3.06 2.41
CA PHE A 151 3.83 2.92 2.42
C PHE A 151 4.41 3.42 1.10
N PHE A 152 5.39 4.32 1.19
CA PHE A 152 6.20 4.70 0.05
C PHE A 152 7.26 3.61 -0.19
N LEU A 153 7.26 3.06 -1.40
CA LEU A 153 8.19 1.99 -1.81
C LEU A 153 9.43 2.54 -2.53
N ASP A 154 9.31 3.77 -3.02
CA ASP A 154 10.35 4.60 -3.62
C ASP A 154 10.23 6.04 -3.08
N ASP A 155 11.16 6.91 -3.49
CA ASP A 155 11.14 8.31 -3.10
C ASP A 155 9.94 9.03 -3.70
N VAL A 156 9.14 9.67 -2.85
CA VAL A 156 8.00 10.51 -3.27
C VAL A 156 8.42 11.97 -3.24
N THR A 157 8.34 12.63 -4.39
CA THR A 157 8.71 14.02 -4.59
C THR A 157 7.54 14.81 -5.18
N LEU A 158 7.61 16.14 -5.16
CA LEU A 158 6.55 16.97 -5.79
C LEU A 158 6.40 16.72 -7.30
N GLU A 159 7.40 16.12 -7.94
CA GLU A 159 7.44 15.90 -9.39
C GLU A 159 6.79 14.56 -9.80
N ASN A 160 6.71 13.57 -8.90
CA ASN A 160 6.13 12.25 -9.20
C ASN A 160 4.71 12.05 -8.64
N GLY A 161 4.06 13.15 -8.26
CA GLY A 161 2.66 13.19 -7.86
C GLY A 161 2.46 12.54 -6.49
N PRO A 162 2.82 13.22 -5.39
CA PRO A 162 2.57 12.72 -4.04
C PRO A 162 1.07 12.42 -3.82
#